data_AF-A0A6B3EZP4-F1
#
_entry.id   AF-A0A6B3EZP4-F1
#
_cell.length_a   1.000
_cell.length_b   1.000
_cell.length_c   1.000
_cell.angle_alpha   90.00
_cell.angle_beta   90.00
_cell.angle_gamma   90.00
#
_symmetry.space_group_name_H-M   'P 1'
#
loop_
_entity.id
_entity.type
_entity.pdbx_description
1 polymer ?
#
loop_
_entity_poly.entity_id
_entity_poly.type
_entity_poly.pdbx_seq_one_letter_code
_entity_poly.pdbx_strand_id
1 'polypeptide(L)'
;CAAAVTRAARRHWVQLHRDAGPEPDDGGELAVLRDTRPDAYALPGRPGRPGRIVVTTGMLHALDPVERDALLAHERAHLTGRHHLYLVAAELSARCHPALRALRAPMGYAL
;
A
#
# COMPACT_ATOMS: atom_id res chain seq x y z
N CYS A 1 -12.69 -20.41 -1.88
CA CYS A 1 -12.08 -19.35 -2.73
C CYS A 1 -11.99 -17.99 -2.05
N ALA A 2 -13.09 -17.42 -1.52
CA ALA A 2 -13.08 -16.15 -0.76
C ALA A 2 -12.17 -16.20 0.49
N ALA A 3 -12.23 -17.31 1.26
CA ALA A 3 -11.41 -17.51 2.47
C ALA A 3 -9.89 -17.57 2.23
N ALA A 4 -9.46 -17.82 0.98
CA ALA A 4 -8.05 -17.84 0.60
C ALA A 4 -7.58 -16.45 0.13
N VAL A 5 -8.44 -15.69 -0.55
CA VAL A 5 -8.19 -14.27 -0.87
C VAL A 5 -8.11 -13.47 0.42
N THR A 6 -9.05 -13.66 1.35
CA THR A 6 -9.04 -12.96 2.63
C THR A 6 -7.84 -13.34 3.47
N ARG A 7 -7.38 -14.60 3.46
CA ARG A 7 -6.13 -15.01 4.14
C ARG A 7 -4.89 -14.45 3.48
N ALA A 8 -4.79 -14.44 2.16
CA ALA A 8 -3.66 -13.87 1.44
C ALA A 8 -3.57 -12.36 1.65
N ALA A 9 -4.70 -11.65 1.53
CA ALA A 9 -4.81 -10.24 1.89
C ALA A 9 -4.40 -10.05 3.35
N ARG A 10 -4.98 -10.78 4.32
CA ARG A 10 -4.62 -10.65 5.73
C ARG A 10 -3.13 -10.91 6.00
N ARG A 11 -2.51 -11.88 5.33
CA ARG A 11 -1.06 -12.16 5.46
C ARG A 11 -0.23 -11.01 4.90
N HIS A 12 -0.58 -10.53 3.71
CA HIS A 12 0.07 -9.37 3.09
C HIS A 12 -0.06 -8.13 3.97
N TRP A 13 -1.24 -7.88 4.52
CA TRP A 13 -1.49 -6.80 5.48
C TRP A 13 -0.66 -6.91 6.75
N VAL A 14 -0.58 -8.10 7.35
CA VAL A 14 0.25 -8.34 8.54
C VAL A 14 1.73 -8.16 8.21
N GLN A 15 2.15 -8.53 7.00
CA GLN A 15 3.52 -8.36 6.54
C GLN A 15 3.86 -6.88 6.32
N LEU A 16 3.04 -6.15 5.57
CA LEU A 16 3.16 -4.70 5.42
C LEU A 16 3.21 -4.00 6.78
N HIS A 17 2.40 -4.41 7.75
CA HIS A 17 2.44 -3.84 9.10
C HIS A 17 3.68 -4.22 9.92
N ARG A 18 4.29 -5.37 9.64
CA ARG A 18 5.58 -5.76 10.27
C ARG A 18 6.73 -4.97 9.67
N ASP A 19 6.69 -4.76 8.36
CA ASP A 19 7.76 -4.13 7.60
C ASP A 19 7.70 -2.59 7.71
N ALA A 20 6.51 -2.03 7.96
CA ALA A 20 6.27 -0.60 8.14
C ALA A 20 6.85 0.03 9.42
N GLY A 21 7.63 -0.71 10.21
CA GLY A 21 8.28 -0.22 11.42
C GLY A 21 7.31 0.27 12.51
N PRO A 22 7.84 0.90 13.58
CA PRO A 22 7.03 1.43 14.67
C PRO A 22 6.05 2.49 14.17
N GLU A 23 4.91 2.64 14.86
CA GLU A 23 4.01 3.75 14.57
C GLU A 23 4.70 5.09 14.81
N PRO A 24 4.37 6.12 14.00
CA PRO A 24 4.90 7.45 14.23
C PRO A 24 4.47 7.93 15.63
N ASP A 25 5.44 8.42 16.39
CA ASP A 25 5.34 8.74 17.82
C ASP A 25 4.30 9.87 18.08
N ASP A 26 3.96 10.63 17.05
CA ASP A 26 3.01 11.74 17.07
C ASP A 26 1.58 11.36 16.60
N GLY A 27 1.36 10.09 16.23
CA GLY A 27 0.09 9.65 15.65
C GLY A 27 -0.20 10.25 14.26
N GLY A 28 0.83 10.77 13.60
CA GLY A 28 0.74 11.41 12.29
C GLY A 28 0.43 10.43 11.15
N GLU A 29 -0.03 10.99 10.03
CA GLU A 29 -0.30 10.24 8.81
C GLU A 29 0.99 9.77 8.12
N LEU A 30 2.16 10.33 8.40
CA LEU A 30 3.42 10.01 7.71
C LEU A 30 4.41 9.30 8.65
N ALA A 31 4.85 8.10 8.27
CA ALA A 31 5.89 7.33 8.93
C ALA A 31 7.15 7.26 8.05
N VAL A 32 8.29 7.73 8.56
CA VAL A 32 9.57 7.69 7.84
C VAL A 32 10.42 6.52 8.32
N LEU A 33 10.71 5.57 7.42
CA LEU A 33 11.59 4.45 7.70
C LEU A 33 13.04 4.77 7.31
N ARG A 34 13.97 4.38 8.19
CA ARG A 34 15.41 4.41 7.90
C ARG A 34 15.78 3.22 7.01
N ASP A 35 15.62 3.39 5.71
CA ASP A 35 16.11 2.49 4.66
C ASP A 35 16.69 3.34 3.52
N THR A 36 17.76 2.86 2.92
CA THR A 36 18.41 3.49 1.75
C THR A 36 17.77 3.07 0.44
N ARG A 37 17.01 1.97 0.41
CA ARG A 37 16.20 1.59 -0.76
C ARG A 37 15.03 2.56 -0.90
N PRO A 38 14.82 3.15 -2.09
CA PRO A 38 13.69 4.04 -2.32
C PRO A 38 12.39 3.22 -2.40
N ASP A 39 11.50 3.49 -1.45
CA ASP A 39 10.18 2.89 -1.33
C ASP A 39 9.19 3.84 -0.61
N ALA A 40 7.92 3.79 -1.00
CA ALA A 40 6.81 4.54 -0.43
C ALA A 40 5.48 3.82 -0.67
N TYR A 41 4.62 3.74 0.35
CA TYR A 41 3.32 3.10 0.22
C TYR A 41 2.29 3.55 1.26
N ALA A 42 1.02 3.58 0.84
CA ALA A 42 -0.14 3.75 1.68
C ALA A 42 -0.46 2.49 2.50
N LEU A 43 -0.19 2.54 3.80
CA LEU A 43 -0.55 1.49 4.74
C LEU A 43 -1.96 1.72 5.33
N PRO A 44 -2.95 0.88 5.01
CA PRO A 44 -4.28 1.14 5.48
C PRO A 44 -4.43 0.83 6.98
N GLY A 45 -5.33 1.56 7.64
CA GLY A 45 -5.52 1.51 9.08
C GLY A 45 -6.13 0.20 9.58
N ARG A 46 -6.00 -0.05 10.88
CA ARG A 46 -6.67 -1.14 11.59
C ARG A 46 -8.06 -0.67 12.08
N PRO A 47 -8.99 -1.58 12.45
CA PRO A 47 -10.26 -1.16 13.06
C PRO A 47 -10.00 -0.21 14.24
N GLY A 48 -10.59 1.00 14.18
CA GLY A 48 -10.40 2.04 15.18
C GLY A 48 -9.15 2.91 15.02
N ARG A 49 -8.37 2.78 13.94
CA ARG A 49 -7.19 3.61 13.65
C ARG A 49 -7.17 4.08 12.19
N PRO A 50 -6.71 5.32 11.91
CA PRO A 50 -6.54 5.79 10.53
C PRO A 50 -5.42 5.02 9.82
N GLY A 51 -5.43 5.05 8.49
CA GLY A 51 -4.28 4.62 7.69
C GLY A 51 -3.16 5.64 7.73
N ARG A 52 -1.97 5.24 7.28
CA ARG A 52 -0.78 6.09 7.24
C ARG A 52 0.04 5.82 5.99
N ILE A 53 0.84 6.79 5.57
CA ILE A 53 1.79 6.71 4.49
C ILE A 53 3.14 6.35 5.09
N VAL A 54 3.78 5.33 4.53
CA VAL A 54 5.13 4.93 4.89
C VAL A 54 6.05 5.39 3.77
N VAL A 55 7.12 6.11 4.12
CA VAL A 55 8.14 6.55 3.16
C VAL A 55 9.52 6.22 3.70
N THR A 56 10.44 5.80 2.85
CA THR A 56 11.83 5.54 3.25
C THR A 56 12.69 6.80 3.14
N THR A 57 13.76 6.88 3.93
CA THR A 57 14.77 7.93 3.77
C THR A 57 15.40 7.92 2.39
N GLY A 58 15.60 6.75 1.78
CA GLY A 58 16.09 6.59 0.41
C GLY A 58 15.17 7.23 -0.63
N MET A 59 13.85 7.06 -0.49
CA MET A 59 12.88 7.71 -1.37
C MET A 59 12.91 9.24 -1.21
N LEU A 60 12.96 9.73 0.04
CA LEU A 60 13.05 11.17 0.28
C LEU A 60 14.34 11.77 -0.30
N HIS A 61 15.46 11.07 -0.24
CA HIS A 61 16.72 11.53 -0.85
C HIS A 61 16.71 11.49 -2.38
N ALA A 62 15.96 10.58 -2.99
CA ALA A 62 15.87 10.43 -4.44
C ALA A 62 15.00 11.50 -5.10
N LEU A 63 14.03 12.05 -4.37
CA LEU A 63 13.05 13.01 -4.90
C LEU A 63 13.38 14.45 -4.50
N ASP A 64 13.08 15.39 -5.38
CA ASP A 64 13.08 16.81 -5.06
C ASP A 64 11.79 17.22 -4.29
N PRO A 65 11.70 18.45 -3.72
CA PRO A 65 10.57 18.82 -2.87
C PRO A 65 9.20 18.73 -3.56
N VAL A 66 9.12 19.08 -4.85
CA VAL A 66 7.86 19.06 -5.61
C VAL A 66 7.44 17.62 -5.90
N GLU A 67 8.38 16.76 -6.25
CA GLU A 67 8.13 15.33 -6.44
C GLU A 67 7.69 14.64 -5.14
N ARG A 68 8.26 15.04 -3.99
CA ARG A 68 7.82 14.54 -2.68
C ARG A 68 6.37 14.91 -2.37
N ASP A 69 5.97 16.15 -2.64
CA ASP A 69 4.60 16.58 -2.43
C ASP A 69 3.61 15.83 -3.32
N ALA A 70 3.98 15.61 -4.59
CA ALA A 70 3.21 14.81 -5.53
C ALA A 70 3.09 13.34 -5.08
N LEU A 71 4.19 12.73 -4.63
CA LEU A 71 4.21 11.38 -4.08
C LEU A 71 3.29 11.28 -2.86
N LEU A 72 3.42 12.19 -1.90
CA LEU A 72 2.57 12.17 -0.71
C LEU A 72 1.10 12.38 -1.06
N ALA A 73 0.78 13.26 -2.00
CA ALA A 73 -0.60 13.43 -2.48
C ALA A 73 -1.13 12.15 -3.14
N HIS A 74 -0.31 11.45 -3.92
CA HIS A 74 -0.64 10.16 -4.53
C HIS A 74 -0.91 9.09 -3.47
N GLU A 75 -0.05 8.96 -2.46
CA GLU A 75 -0.25 7.99 -1.37
C GLU A 75 -1.47 8.31 -0.50
N ARG A 76 -1.76 9.60 -0.24
CA ARG A 76 -3.02 10.00 0.42
C ARG A 76 -4.24 9.62 -0.42
N ALA A 77 -4.15 9.75 -1.75
CA ALA A 77 -5.20 9.33 -2.66
C ALA A 77 -5.42 7.81 -2.60
N HIS A 78 -4.38 7.01 -2.38
CA HIS A 78 -4.51 5.56 -2.16
C HIS A 78 -5.23 5.22 -0.85
N LEU A 79 -4.93 5.94 0.23
CA LEU A 79 -5.61 5.78 1.52
C LEU A 79 -7.11 6.13 1.43
N THR A 80 -7.43 7.27 0.81
CA THR A 80 -8.82 7.75 0.67
C THR A 80 -9.62 6.95 -0.36
N GLY A 81 -9.01 6.67 -1.52
CA GLY A 81 -9.61 5.90 -2.62
C GLY A 81 -9.66 4.40 -2.38
N ARG A 82 -9.06 3.91 -1.28
CA ARG A 82 -9.01 2.50 -0.89
C ARG A 82 -8.55 1.60 -2.04
N HIS A 83 -7.45 1.98 -2.69
CA HIS A 83 -7.03 1.34 -3.95
C HIS A 83 -6.78 -0.18 -3.81
N HIS A 84 -6.41 -0.63 -2.60
CA HIS A 84 -6.33 -2.04 -2.23
C HIS A 84 -7.64 -2.83 -2.47
N LEU A 85 -8.81 -2.20 -2.43
CA LEU A 85 -10.08 -2.83 -2.76
C LEU A 85 -10.21 -3.12 -4.26
N TYR A 86 -9.67 -2.28 -5.14
CA TYR A 86 -9.64 -2.57 -6.58
C TYR A 86 -8.77 -3.77 -6.88
N LEU A 87 -7.61 -3.90 -6.22
CA LEU A 87 -6.75 -5.09 -6.34
C LEU A 87 -7.46 -6.35 -5.84
N VAL A 88 -8.14 -6.30 -4.69
CA VAL A 88 -8.94 -7.43 -4.17
C VAL A 88 -10.10 -7.78 -5.10
N ALA A 89 -10.80 -6.79 -5.64
CA ALA A 89 -11.90 -6.99 -6.58
C ALA A 89 -11.41 -7.61 -7.90
N ALA A 90 -10.25 -7.20 -8.39
CA ALA A 90 -9.66 -7.75 -9.60
C ALA A 90 -9.10 -9.17 -9.38
N GLU A 91 -8.46 -9.42 -8.24
CA GLU A 91 -8.03 -10.75 -7.78
C GLU A 91 -9.21 -11.72 -7.64
N LEU A 92 -10.35 -11.25 -7.10
CA LEU A 92 -11.60 -12.00 -7.01
C LEU A 92 -12.21 -12.25 -8.40
N SER A 93 -12.30 -11.22 -9.24
CA SER A 93 -12.81 -11.32 -10.61
C SER A 93 -12.00 -12.31 -11.45
N ALA A 94 -10.67 -12.29 -11.35
CA ALA A 94 -9.78 -13.23 -12.03
C ALA A 94 -9.86 -14.68 -11.48
N ARG A 95 -10.36 -14.87 -10.25
CA ARG A 95 -10.65 -16.21 -9.68
C ARG A 95 -12.04 -16.72 -10.07
N CYS A 96 -13.02 -15.83 -10.24
CA CYS A 96 -14.37 -16.17 -10.65
C CYS A 96 -14.51 -16.36 -12.16
N HIS A 97 -13.70 -15.68 -12.97
CA HIS A 97 -13.79 -15.74 -14.43
C HIS A 97 -12.41 -15.91 -15.10
N PRO A 98 -12.14 -17.05 -15.77
CA PRO A 98 -10.82 -17.36 -16.33
C PRO A 98 -10.36 -16.39 -17.43
N ALA A 99 -11.27 -15.74 -18.15
CA ALA A 99 -10.94 -14.72 -19.15
C ALA A 99 -10.34 -13.43 -18.54
N LEU A 100 -10.63 -13.14 -17.26
CA LEU A 100 -10.09 -11.98 -16.55
C LEU A 100 -8.71 -12.25 -15.91
N ARG A 101 -8.14 -13.45 -16.09
CA ARG A 101 -6.78 -13.77 -15.60
C ARG A 101 -5.70 -12.90 -16.25
N ALA A 102 -5.91 -12.48 -17.49
CA ALA A 102 -4.97 -11.61 -18.21
C ALA A 102 -4.81 -10.23 -17.56
N LEU A 103 -5.78 -9.77 -16.78
CA LEU A 103 -5.70 -8.50 -16.04
C LEU A 103 -4.68 -8.55 -14.89
N ARG A 104 -4.27 -9.74 -14.42
CA ARG A 104 -3.28 -9.88 -13.32
C ARG A 104 -1.90 -9.30 -13.63
N ALA A 105 -1.44 -9.41 -14.86
CA ALA A 105 -0.09 -8.98 -15.24
C ALA A 105 0.10 -7.46 -15.21
N PRO A 106 -0.81 -6.62 -15.77
CA PRO A 106 -0.64 -5.16 -15.74
C PRO A 106 -0.87 -4.53 -14.36
N MET A 107 -1.60 -5.18 -13.45
CA MET A 107 -1.80 -4.65 -12.09
C MET A 107 -0.59 -4.84 -11.17
N GLY A 108 0.38 -5.68 -11.53
CA GLY A 108 1.62 -5.86 -10.78
C GLY A 108 2.63 -4.73 -10.97
N TYR A 109 2.39 -3.81 -11.91
CA TYR A 109 3.27 -2.68 -12.22
C TYR A 109 3.00 -1.41 -11.38
N ALA A 110 2.05 -1.48 -10.44
CA ALA A 110 1.67 -0.37 -9.57
C ALA A 110 1.83 -0.71 -8.07
N LEU A 111 2.81 -1.56 -7.76
CA LEU A 111 3.34 -1.78 -6.41
C LEU A 111 4.82 -1.42 -6.39
#